data_AF-A0A5A7MIZ2-F1
#
_entry.id   AF-A0A5A7MIZ2-F1
#
_cell.length_a   1.000
_cell.length_b   1.000
_cell.length_c   1.000
_cell.angle_alpha   90.00
_cell.angle_beta   90.00
_cell.angle_gamma   90.00
#
_symmetry.space_group_name_H-M   'P 1'
#
loop_
_entity.id
_entity.type
_entity.pdbx_description
1 polymer ?
#
loop_
_entity_poly.entity_id
_entity_poly.type
_entity_poly.pdbx_seq_one_letter_code
_entity_poly.pdbx_strand_id
1 'polypeptide(L)'
;MEHVVEGLWKVPDDLAERGRQYDAQRLGGVAAETKSHLPIERQARVIGATWLDQQLIGGGRGLGDLGFGGNAKLAMLQRAYFLEEQGLAQRRGQRVILARNLLGTLRNRELAQVAKDIAAETGLEHRPVADGQRVAGIYRRSVRLASGQYAMLDDGMRFSLVPWRPVIEQRLGQQIAATVRGSGVSWDIGRQRGPSVG
;
A
#
# COMPACT_ATOMS: atom_id res chain seq x y z
N MET A 1 34.93 22.99 -27.69
CA MET A 1 33.99 22.41 -28.66
C MET A 1 34.01 20.90 -28.39
N GLU A 2 32.98 20.20 -27.90
CA GLU A 2 31.54 20.44 -27.76
C GLU A 2 30.95 19.62 -26.58
N HIS A 3 30.03 20.27 -25.86
CA HIS A 3 28.76 19.85 -25.21
C HIS A 3 28.53 18.49 -24.52
N VAL A 4 28.05 18.62 -23.27
CA VAL A 4 27.36 17.66 -22.38
C VAL A 4 25.92 17.41 -22.85
N VAL A 5 25.38 16.18 -22.73
CA VAL A 5 23.96 15.93 -22.38
C VAL A 5 23.79 14.60 -21.59
N GLU A 6 23.24 14.74 -20.37
CA GLU A 6 22.40 13.85 -19.54
C GLU A 6 22.66 12.32 -19.50
N GLY A 7 22.95 11.68 -18.36
CA GLY A 7 22.43 11.93 -17.02
C GLY A 7 21.18 11.11 -16.66
N LEU A 8 20.85 10.05 -17.41
CA LEU A 8 19.71 9.18 -17.12
C LEU A 8 20.12 8.01 -16.20
N TRP A 9 20.11 8.23 -14.89
CA TRP A 9 20.19 7.12 -13.91
C TRP A 9 18.91 6.29 -13.97
N LYS A 10 18.88 5.27 -14.84
CA LYS A 10 17.89 4.20 -14.76
C LYS A 10 18.23 3.31 -13.58
N VAL A 11 17.56 3.55 -12.46
CA VAL A 11 17.52 2.67 -11.28
C VAL A 11 16.89 1.35 -11.72
N PRO A 12 17.62 0.21 -11.74
CA PRO A 12 17.03 -1.08 -12.08
C PRO A 12 15.96 -1.50 -11.06
N ASP A 13 14.85 -2.10 -11.53
CA ASP A 13 13.74 -2.55 -10.68
C ASP A 13 14.13 -3.62 -9.64
N ASP A 14 15.33 -4.20 -9.79
CA ASP A 14 15.90 -5.24 -8.92
C ASP A 14 16.86 -4.69 -7.84
N LEU A 15 17.04 -3.37 -7.72
CA LEU A 15 17.95 -2.77 -6.72
C LEU A 15 17.59 -3.15 -5.29
N ALA A 16 16.29 -3.23 -4.97
CA ALA A 16 15.82 -3.68 -3.67
C ALA A 16 16.15 -5.16 -3.41
N GLU A 17 16.20 -5.98 -4.46
CA GLU A 17 16.52 -7.41 -4.36
C GLU A 17 18.03 -7.66 -4.25
N ARG A 18 18.82 -6.90 -5.01
CA ARG A 18 20.29 -6.90 -4.87
C ARG A 18 20.75 -6.38 -3.52
N GLY A 19 20.07 -5.35 -2.99
CA GLY A 19 20.27 -4.89 -1.61
C GLY A 19 20.03 -6.01 -0.59
N ARG A 20 18.92 -6.75 -0.72
CA ARG A 20 18.62 -7.92 0.14
C ARG A 20 19.72 -8.98 0.08
N GLN A 21 20.19 -9.32 -1.11
CA GLN A 21 21.25 -10.34 -1.30
C GLN A 21 22.60 -9.87 -0.74
N TYR A 22 22.94 -8.59 -0.92
CA TYR A 22 24.15 -7.97 -0.39
C TYR A 22 24.14 -7.90 1.14
N ASP A 23 23.02 -7.48 1.73
CA ASP A 23 22.85 -7.38 3.18
C ASP A 23 22.80 -8.76 3.85
N ALA A 24 22.16 -9.76 3.21
CA ALA A 24 22.13 -11.14 3.70
C ALA A 24 23.53 -11.77 3.79
N GLN A 25 24.43 -11.44 2.87
CA GLN A 25 25.81 -11.94 2.85
C GLN A 25 26.72 -11.25 3.91
N ARG A 26 26.47 -9.98 4.26
CA ARG A 26 27.31 -9.24 5.24
C ARG A 26 26.81 -9.26 6.68
N LEU A 27 25.51 -9.37 6.92
CA LEU A 27 24.90 -9.20 8.25
C LEU A 27 24.47 -10.51 8.93
N GLY A 28 24.87 -11.68 8.40
CA GLY A 28 24.63 -12.96 9.08
C GLY A 28 23.14 -13.34 9.18
N GLY A 29 22.35 -13.04 8.14
CA GLY A 29 20.96 -13.49 8.07
C GLY A 29 19.97 -12.68 8.91
N VAL A 30 20.19 -11.36 9.09
CA VAL A 30 19.11 -10.48 9.56
C VAL A 30 17.99 -10.49 8.52
N ALA A 31 16.87 -11.14 8.84
CA ALA A 31 15.67 -11.12 8.02
C ALA A 31 15.10 -9.70 7.98
N ALA A 32 15.43 -8.95 6.93
CA ALA A 32 14.86 -7.63 6.69
C ALA A 32 13.43 -7.79 6.14
N GLU A 33 12.42 -7.48 6.96
CA GLU A 33 11.03 -7.43 6.53
C GLU A 33 10.68 -6.01 6.05
N THR A 34 10.32 -5.86 4.78
CA THR A 34 9.85 -4.57 4.23
C THR A 34 8.47 -4.24 4.78
N LYS A 35 8.40 -3.33 5.76
CA LYS A 35 7.14 -2.88 6.37
C LYS A 35 6.36 -1.87 5.53
N SER A 36 7.05 -1.16 4.63
CA SER A 36 6.47 -0.19 3.70
C SER A 36 7.38 -0.06 2.49
N HIS A 37 6.79 0.07 1.30
CA HIS A 37 7.53 0.40 0.07
C HIS A 37 7.82 1.91 -0.03
N LEU A 38 7.11 2.75 0.73
CA LEU A 38 7.36 4.19 0.79
C LEU A 38 8.51 4.51 1.75
N PRO A 39 9.46 5.38 1.35
CA PRO A 39 10.49 5.88 2.26
C PRO A 39 9.85 6.65 3.42
N ILE A 40 10.53 6.70 4.56
CA ILE A 40 9.94 7.15 5.83
C ILE A 40 9.47 8.60 5.78
N GLU A 41 10.15 9.45 5.01
CA GLU A 41 9.84 10.86 4.81
C GLU A 41 8.52 11.03 4.04
N ARG A 42 8.28 10.17 3.03
CA ARG A 42 7.02 10.20 2.24
C ARG A 42 5.84 9.73 3.08
N GLN A 43 6.05 8.79 4.00
CA GLN A 43 4.98 8.31 4.88
C GLN A 43 4.43 9.42 5.79
N ALA A 44 5.24 10.42 6.15
CA ALA A 44 4.81 11.47 7.06
C ALA A 44 3.66 12.33 6.51
N ARG A 45 3.60 12.55 5.18
CA ARG A 45 2.68 13.52 4.55
C ARG A 45 1.68 12.91 3.55
N VAL A 46 1.74 11.59 3.29
CA VAL A 46 0.83 10.95 2.32
C VAL A 46 -0.58 10.77 2.87
N ILE A 47 -1.60 10.97 2.02
CA ILE A 47 -2.99 10.62 2.34
C ILE A 47 -3.17 9.11 2.13
N GLY A 48 -2.88 8.34 3.18
CA GLY A 48 -3.00 6.88 3.20
C GLY A 48 -2.54 6.32 4.52
N ALA A 49 -2.98 5.11 4.87
CA ALA A 49 -2.55 4.46 6.10
C ALA A 49 -1.11 3.97 5.92
N THR A 50 -0.22 4.33 6.84
CA THR A 50 1.22 4.04 6.76
C THR A 50 1.71 3.26 7.98
N TRP A 51 2.95 2.80 7.94
CA TRP A 51 3.58 2.16 9.10
C TRP A 51 3.75 3.14 10.27
N LEU A 52 3.95 4.45 10.01
CA LEU A 52 3.99 5.47 11.05
C LEU A 52 2.70 5.54 11.88
N ASP A 53 1.54 5.30 11.27
CA ASP A 53 0.26 5.29 12.00
C ASP A 53 0.19 4.12 12.99
N GLN A 54 0.74 2.95 12.62
CA GLN A 54 0.86 1.80 13.51
C GLN A 54 1.83 2.10 14.67
N GLN A 55 2.93 2.79 14.39
CA GLN A 55 3.87 3.21 15.44
C GLN A 55 3.24 4.24 16.39
N LEU A 56 2.47 5.19 15.87
CA LEU A 56 1.74 6.17 16.70
C LEU A 56 0.73 5.49 17.62
N ILE A 57 0.00 4.48 17.12
CA ILE A 57 -0.92 3.66 17.93
C ILE A 57 -0.14 2.86 18.99
N GLY A 58 1.02 2.30 18.62
CA GLY A 58 1.86 1.50 19.50
C GLY A 58 2.74 2.31 20.47
N GLY A 59 2.72 3.64 20.37
CA GLY A 59 3.53 4.56 21.18
C GLY A 59 5.02 4.63 20.78
N GLY A 60 5.39 4.17 19.59
CA GLY A 60 6.79 4.16 19.11
C GLY A 60 7.72 3.24 19.91
N ARG A 61 7.14 2.25 20.62
CA ARG A 61 7.91 1.29 21.42
C ARG A 61 8.88 0.51 20.54
N GLY A 62 10.13 0.42 20.96
CA GLY A 62 11.18 -0.29 20.23
C GLY A 62 11.98 0.57 19.24
N LEU A 63 11.65 1.86 19.07
CA LEU A 63 12.48 2.78 18.29
C LEU A 63 13.61 3.35 19.15
N GLY A 64 14.85 3.08 18.75
CA GLY A 64 16.04 3.71 19.34
C GLY A 64 16.10 5.22 19.07
N ASP A 65 16.96 5.94 19.80
CA ASP A 65 17.08 7.40 19.67
C ASP A 65 18.05 7.86 18.56
N LEU A 66 18.88 6.95 18.05
CA LEU A 66 19.91 7.24 17.06
C LEU A 66 19.66 6.49 15.74
N GLY A 67 20.27 6.98 14.67
CA GLY A 67 20.15 6.39 13.33
C GLY A 67 18.71 6.35 12.82
N PHE A 68 18.29 5.22 12.25
CA PHE A 68 16.93 5.05 11.72
C PHE A 68 15.84 5.28 12.78
N GLY A 69 16.07 4.89 14.04
CA GLY A 69 15.10 5.08 15.12
C GLY A 69 14.82 6.57 15.39
N GLY A 70 15.86 7.40 15.40
CA GLY A 70 15.73 8.85 15.50
C GLY A 70 14.97 9.46 14.32
N ASN A 71 15.31 9.04 13.10
CA ASN A 71 14.61 9.47 11.87
C ASN A 71 13.13 9.06 11.89
N ALA A 72 12.82 7.84 12.35
CA ALA A 72 11.46 7.35 12.49
C ALA A 72 10.67 8.18 13.52
N LYS A 73 11.27 8.53 14.67
CA LYS A 73 10.63 9.41 15.67
C LYS A 73 10.34 10.81 15.11
N LEU A 74 11.26 11.39 14.34
CA LEU A 74 11.04 12.66 13.65
C LEU A 74 9.90 12.55 12.62
N ALA A 75 9.88 11.49 11.82
CA ALA A 75 8.80 11.25 10.86
C ALA A 75 7.45 11.00 11.56
N MET A 76 7.43 10.33 12.72
CA MET A 76 6.23 10.16 13.54
C MET A 76 5.70 11.51 14.05
N LEU A 77 6.58 12.42 14.48
CA LEU A 77 6.17 13.76 14.89
C LEU A 77 5.54 14.54 13.73
N GLN A 78 6.18 14.52 12.56
CA GLN A 78 5.64 15.13 11.33
C GLN A 78 4.30 14.50 10.95
N ARG A 79 4.18 13.18 11.06
CA ARG A 79 2.95 12.45 10.80
C ARG A 79 1.85 12.87 11.75
N ALA A 80 2.13 13.03 13.04
CA ALA A 80 1.15 13.49 14.02
C ALA A 80 0.64 14.90 13.69
N TYR A 81 1.52 15.82 13.25
CA TYR A 81 1.10 17.15 12.78
C TYR A 81 0.21 17.05 11.54
N PHE A 82 0.59 16.24 10.55
CA PHE A 82 -0.23 16.02 9.36
C PHE A 82 -1.61 15.45 9.73
N LEU A 83 -1.67 14.45 10.62
CA LEU A 83 -2.96 13.90 11.04
C LEU A 83 -3.83 14.93 11.77
N GLU A 84 -3.23 15.85 12.53
CA GLU A 84 -3.92 16.97 13.17
C GLU A 84 -4.49 17.95 12.13
N GLU A 85 -3.68 18.35 11.13
CA GLU A 85 -4.13 19.15 9.97
C GLU A 85 -5.32 18.49 9.24
N GLN A 86 -5.34 17.15 9.20
CA GLN A 86 -6.39 16.36 8.55
C GLN A 86 -7.63 16.10 9.43
N GLY A 87 -7.65 16.62 10.67
CA GLY A 87 -8.71 16.39 11.66
C GLY A 87 -8.77 14.96 12.20
N LEU A 88 -7.68 14.20 12.04
CA LEU A 88 -7.54 12.79 12.41
C LEU A 88 -6.69 12.57 13.66
N ALA A 89 -6.13 13.64 14.23
CA ALA A 89 -5.47 13.63 15.52
C ALA A 89 -5.74 14.95 16.27
N GLN A 90 -5.59 14.93 17.59
CA GLN A 90 -5.63 16.10 18.45
C GLN A 90 -4.49 16.03 19.47
N ARG A 91 -3.77 17.12 19.69
CA ARG A 91 -2.77 17.19 20.75
C ARG A 91 -3.38 17.61 22.08
N ARG A 92 -3.04 16.88 23.14
CA ARG A 92 -3.31 17.26 24.54
C ARG A 92 -2.00 17.23 25.31
N GLY A 93 -1.36 18.40 25.41
CA GLY A 93 -0.01 18.52 25.95
C GLY A 93 0.97 17.67 25.12
N GLN A 94 1.66 16.73 25.79
CA GLN A 94 2.60 15.81 25.13
C GLN A 94 1.93 14.59 24.46
N ARG A 95 0.62 14.37 24.66
CA ARG A 95 -0.08 13.21 24.11
C ARG A 95 -0.76 13.56 22.80
N VAL A 96 -0.67 12.65 21.83
CA VAL A 96 -1.43 12.69 20.57
C VAL A 96 -2.62 11.74 20.71
N ILE A 97 -3.84 12.28 20.59
CA ILE A 97 -5.07 11.50 20.57
C ILE A 97 -5.45 11.28 19.11
N LEU A 98 -5.44 10.03 18.67
CA LEU A 98 -5.79 9.65 17.31
C LEU A 98 -7.31 9.47 17.17
N ALA A 99 -7.86 9.80 16.01
CA ALA A 99 -9.25 9.56 15.70
C ALA A 99 -9.60 8.06 15.78
N ARG A 100 -10.82 7.76 16.20
CA ARG A 100 -11.34 6.38 16.12
C ARG A 100 -11.33 5.93 14.66
N ASN A 101 -10.97 4.67 14.43
CA ASN A 101 -10.86 4.11 13.08
C ASN A 101 -9.92 4.90 12.14
N LEU A 102 -8.81 5.42 12.68
CA LEU A 102 -7.80 6.17 11.93
C LEU A 102 -7.37 5.45 10.64
N LEU A 103 -6.94 4.19 10.76
CA LEU A 103 -6.41 3.42 9.63
C LEU A 103 -7.45 3.19 8.53
N GLY A 104 -8.70 2.88 8.91
CA GLY A 104 -9.80 2.73 7.96
C GLY A 104 -10.13 4.05 7.24
N THR A 105 -10.13 5.16 7.97
CA THR A 105 -10.40 6.49 7.40
C THR A 105 -9.32 6.90 6.40
N LEU A 106 -8.05 6.73 6.74
CA LEU A 106 -6.92 7.03 5.85
C LEU A 106 -6.93 6.15 4.60
N ARG A 107 -7.19 4.84 4.76
CA ARG A 107 -7.33 3.90 3.63
C ARG A 107 -8.45 4.33 2.69
N ASN A 108 -9.61 4.70 3.22
CA ASN A 108 -10.74 5.12 2.41
C ASN A 108 -10.46 6.42 1.64
N ARG A 109 -9.78 7.39 2.27
CA ARG A 109 -9.36 8.63 1.60
C ARG A 109 -8.36 8.35 0.47
N GLU A 110 -7.39 7.47 0.70
CA GLU A 110 -6.43 7.05 -0.32
C GLU A 110 -7.10 6.36 -1.50
N LEU A 111 -7.95 5.37 -1.23
CA LEU A 111 -8.70 4.65 -2.27
C LEU A 111 -9.62 5.58 -3.05
N ALA A 112 -10.27 6.54 -2.40
CA ALA A 112 -11.11 7.52 -3.07
C ALA A 112 -10.31 8.43 -4.02
N GLN A 113 -9.09 8.82 -3.64
CA GLN A 113 -8.24 9.63 -4.52
C GLN A 113 -7.77 8.82 -5.73
N VAL A 114 -7.22 7.63 -5.49
CA VAL A 114 -6.73 6.74 -6.56
C VAL A 114 -7.85 6.33 -7.51
N ALA A 115 -9.05 6.09 -6.97
CA ALA A 115 -10.20 5.79 -7.79
C ALA A 115 -10.61 6.94 -8.70
N LYS A 116 -10.52 8.20 -8.24
CA LYS A 116 -10.77 9.36 -9.11
C LYS A 116 -9.76 9.41 -10.25
N ASP A 117 -8.49 9.17 -9.95
CA ASP A 117 -7.42 9.20 -10.94
C ASP A 117 -7.63 8.10 -12.00
N ILE A 118 -7.94 6.86 -11.57
CA ILE A 118 -8.25 5.75 -12.48
C ILE A 118 -9.51 6.01 -13.30
N ALA A 119 -10.56 6.59 -12.70
CA ALA A 119 -11.78 6.93 -13.42
C ALA A 119 -11.52 7.98 -14.51
N ALA A 120 -10.69 8.99 -14.21
CA ALA A 120 -10.28 9.99 -15.19
C ALA A 120 -9.43 9.40 -16.33
N GLU A 121 -8.58 8.41 -16.03
CA GLU A 121 -7.75 7.71 -17.04
C GLU A 121 -8.56 6.78 -17.95
N THR A 122 -9.51 6.04 -17.38
CA THR A 122 -10.16 4.89 -18.04
C THR A 122 -11.58 5.16 -18.51
N GLY A 123 -12.23 6.21 -17.98
CA GLY A 123 -13.65 6.47 -18.17
C GLY A 123 -14.58 5.52 -17.40
N LEU A 124 -14.04 4.53 -16.66
CA LEU A 124 -14.84 3.61 -15.86
C LEU A 124 -15.30 4.27 -14.56
N GLU A 125 -16.53 3.98 -14.15
CA GLU A 125 -17.05 4.44 -12.86
C GLU A 125 -16.48 3.59 -11.71
N HIS A 126 -16.02 4.23 -10.64
CA HIS A 126 -15.57 3.50 -9.45
C HIS A 126 -16.76 2.99 -8.65
N ARG A 127 -16.75 1.69 -8.34
CA ARG A 127 -17.66 1.04 -7.40
C ARG A 127 -16.92 0.75 -6.08
N PRO A 128 -17.17 1.52 -5.00
CA PRO A 128 -16.65 1.21 -3.69
C PRO A 128 -17.05 -0.20 -3.24
N VAL A 129 -16.14 -0.86 -2.53
CA VAL A 129 -16.36 -2.22 -2.02
C VAL A 129 -16.66 -2.15 -0.54
N ALA A 130 -17.87 -2.55 -0.16
CA ALA A 130 -18.27 -2.66 1.23
C ALA A 130 -17.77 -3.99 1.84
N ASP A 131 -17.73 -4.02 3.17
CA ASP A 131 -17.38 -5.22 3.90
C ASP A 131 -18.39 -6.36 3.61
N GLY A 132 -17.88 -7.58 3.42
CA GLY A 132 -18.67 -8.76 3.04
C GLY A 132 -19.14 -8.76 1.58
N GLN A 133 -18.88 -7.71 0.80
CA GLN A 133 -19.33 -7.62 -0.58
C GLN A 133 -18.48 -8.49 -1.51
N ARG A 134 -19.15 -9.29 -2.35
CA ARG A 134 -18.53 -10.01 -3.46
C ARG A 134 -18.41 -9.12 -4.69
N VAL A 135 -17.23 -9.10 -5.28
CA VAL A 135 -16.88 -8.33 -6.48
C VAL A 135 -16.30 -9.30 -7.50
N ALA A 136 -16.72 -9.21 -8.75
CA ALA A 136 -16.20 -10.02 -9.84
C ALA A 136 -15.84 -9.12 -11.01
N GLY A 137 -14.78 -9.47 -11.73
CA GLY A 137 -14.33 -8.73 -12.90
C GLY A 137 -13.00 -9.25 -13.43
N ILE A 138 -12.55 -8.68 -14.55
CA ILE A 138 -11.25 -8.95 -15.13
C ILE A 138 -10.20 -8.24 -14.28
N TYR A 139 -9.19 -8.98 -13.82
CA TYR A 139 -8.06 -8.38 -13.12
C TYR A 139 -7.17 -7.62 -14.12
N ARG A 140 -7.22 -6.29 -14.09
CA ARG A 140 -6.55 -5.43 -15.07
C ARG A 140 -5.14 -4.99 -14.67
N ARG A 141 -4.94 -4.68 -13.40
CA ARG A 141 -3.66 -4.18 -12.86
C ARG A 141 -3.64 -4.25 -11.33
N SER A 142 -2.44 -4.33 -10.76
CA SER A 142 -2.23 -4.03 -9.34
C SER A 142 -1.76 -2.59 -9.13
N VAL A 143 -2.23 -1.97 -8.06
CA VAL A 143 -1.85 -0.62 -7.64
C VAL A 143 -1.21 -0.70 -6.26
N ARG A 144 0.02 -0.20 -6.11
CA ARG A 144 0.72 -0.12 -4.82
C ARG A 144 0.41 1.22 -4.16
N LEU A 145 -0.25 1.17 -3.01
CA LEU A 145 -0.66 2.32 -2.21
C LEU A 145 0.07 2.31 -0.87
N ALA A 146 0.05 3.42 -0.13
CA ALA A 146 0.61 3.48 1.22
C ALA A 146 -0.06 2.44 2.13
N SER A 147 -1.39 2.27 2.00
CA SER A 147 -2.17 1.32 2.80
C SER A 147 -2.05 -0.14 2.38
N GLY A 148 -1.30 -0.44 1.32
CA GLY A 148 -1.10 -1.79 0.81
C GLY A 148 -1.22 -1.89 -0.71
N GLN A 149 -1.20 -3.12 -1.23
CA GLN A 149 -1.41 -3.38 -2.65
C GLN A 149 -2.87 -3.75 -2.91
N TYR A 150 -3.43 -3.23 -4.00
CA TYR A 150 -4.80 -3.47 -4.41
C TYR A 150 -4.85 -3.98 -5.85
N ALA A 151 -5.82 -4.84 -6.15
CA ALA A 151 -6.15 -5.27 -7.49
C ALA A 151 -7.32 -4.43 -8.02
N MET A 152 -7.18 -3.96 -9.26
CA MET A 152 -8.29 -3.37 -10.02
C MET A 152 -9.04 -4.48 -10.75
N LEU A 153 -10.29 -4.70 -10.35
CA LEU A 153 -11.23 -5.56 -11.06
C LEU A 153 -12.16 -4.70 -11.91
N ASP A 154 -12.25 -5.02 -13.19
CA ASP A 154 -13.06 -4.33 -14.18
C ASP A 154 -14.22 -5.24 -14.62
N ASP A 155 -15.46 -4.80 -14.44
CA ASP A 155 -16.66 -5.55 -14.85
C ASP A 155 -17.18 -5.16 -16.25
N GLY A 156 -16.46 -4.27 -16.95
CA GLY A 156 -16.81 -3.75 -18.27
C GLY A 156 -17.54 -2.41 -18.23
N MET A 157 -18.12 -2.02 -17.08
CA MET A 157 -18.80 -0.73 -16.90
C MET A 157 -18.21 0.06 -15.73
N ARG A 158 -17.81 -0.66 -14.69
CA ARG A 158 -17.28 -0.15 -13.44
C ARG A 158 -16.00 -0.88 -13.09
N PHE A 159 -15.24 -0.26 -12.21
CA PHE A 159 -14.12 -0.93 -11.58
C PHE A 159 -14.21 -0.87 -10.06
N SER A 160 -13.55 -1.83 -9.42
CA SER A 160 -13.42 -1.91 -7.98
C SER A 160 -11.97 -2.17 -7.60
N LEU A 161 -11.53 -1.51 -6.53
CA LEU A 161 -10.25 -1.78 -5.90
C LEU A 161 -10.47 -2.74 -4.73
N VAL A 162 -9.84 -3.90 -4.78
CA VAL A 162 -9.90 -4.92 -3.71
C VAL A 162 -8.48 -5.21 -3.20
N PRO A 163 -8.28 -5.56 -1.92
CA PRO A 163 -6.95 -5.91 -1.42
C PRO A 163 -6.31 -7.01 -2.27
N TRP A 164 -5.03 -6.85 -2.62
CA TRP A 164 -4.31 -7.83 -3.44
C TRP A 164 -3.73 -8.97 -2.59
N ARG A 165 -3.62 -10.17 -3.16
CA ARG A 165 -2.89 -11.30 -2.56
C ARG A 165 -2.04 -12.01 -3.61
N PRO A 166 -0.91 -12.65 -3.23
CA PRO A 166 -0.04 -13.37 -4.18
C PRO A 166 -0.76 -14.41 -5.04
N VAL A 167 -1.83 -15.01 -4.53
CA VAL A 167 -2.63 -16.02 -5.25
C VAL A 167 -3.22 -15.54 -6.58
N ILE A 168 -3.38 -14.22 -6.77
CA ILE A 168 -3.88 -13.62 -8.02
C ILE A 168 -2.80 -13.03 -8.92
N GLU A 169 -1.52 -13.13 -8.54
CA GLU A 169 -0.41 -12.52 -9.29
C GLU A 169 -0.40 -12.94 -10.77
N GLN A 170 -0.52 -14.25 -11.02
CA GLN A 170 -0.54 -14.83 -12.36
C GLN A 170 -1.92 -14.80 -13.04
N ARG A 171 -2.90 -14.11 -12.45
CA ARG A 171 -4.29 -14.05 -12.94
C ARG A 171 -4.61 -12.77 -13.72
N LEU A 172 -3.57 -12.02 -14.11
CA LEU A 172 -3.73 -10.81 -14.91
C LEU A 172 -4.49 -11.13 -16.20
N GLY A 173 -5.50 -10.33 -16.53
CA GLY A 173 -6.38 -10.54 -17.68
C GLY A 173 -7.44 -11.64 -17.50
N GLN A 174 -7.48 -12.35 -16.38
CA GLN A 174 -8.47 -13.40 -16.12
C GLN A 174 -9.67 -12.85 -15.33
N GLN A 175 -10.84 -13.45 -15.58
CA GLN A 175 -12.04 -13.22 -14.78
C GLN A 175 -11.86 -13.86 -13.39
N ILE A 176 -11.91 -13.05 -12.34
CA ILE A 176 -11.80 -13.51 -10.96
C ILE A 176 -12.87 -12.85 -10.09
N ALA A 177 -13.13 -13.43 -8.91
CA ALA A 177 -13.99 -12.81 -7.92
C ALA A 177 -13.31 -12.74 -6.55
N ALA A 178 -13.61 -11.70 -5.79
CA ALA A 178 -13.11 -11.45 -4.45
C ALA A 178 -14.27 -11.12 -3.51
N THR A 179 -14.19 -11.59 -2.27
CA THR A 179 -15.05 -11.16 -1.18
C THR A 179 -14.18 -10.49 -0.13
N VAL A 180 -14.40 -9.19 0.10
CA VAL A 180 -13.64 -8.40 1.08
C VAL A 180 -14.23 -8.64 2.47
N ARG A 181 -13.38 -8.86 3.47
CA ARG A 181 -13.76 -9.06 4.89
C ARG A 181 -12.82 -8.28 5.80
N GLY A 182 -13.25 -7.14 6.31
CA GLY A 182 -12.43 -6.21 7.08
C GLY A 182 -11.19 -5.77 6.30
N SER A 183 -10.01 -6.11 6.80
CA SER A 183 -8.74 -5.90 6.11
C SER A 183 -8.29 -7.06 5.22
N GLY A 184 -9.06 -8.16 5.19
CA GLY A 184 -8.77 -9.37 4.44
C GLY A 184 -9.59 -9.50 3.16
N VAL A 185 -9.18 -10.44 2.31
CA VAL A 185 -9.90 -10.80 1.09
C VAL A 185 -9.83 -12.31 0.86
N SER A 186 -10.98 -12.88 0.50
CA SER A 186 -11.08 -14.24 -0.04
C SER A 186 -11.22 -14.17 -1.54
N TRP A 187 -10.47 -15.00 -2.27
CA TRP A 187 -10.48 -15.04 -3.73
C TRP A 187 -11.15 -16.31 -4.23
N ASP A 188 -12.20 -16.15 -5.04
CA ASP A 188 -12.82 -17.21 -5.81
C ASP A 188 -12.18 -17.22 -7.20
N ILE A 189 -11.10 -17.99 -7.34
CA ILE A 189 -10.40 -18.19 -8.60
C ILE A 189 -11.01 -19.45 -9.21
N GLY A 190 -11.78 -19.29 -10.28
CA GLY A 190 -12.43 -20.42 -10.95
C GLY A 190 -11.45 -21.56 -11.21
N ARG A 191 -11.86 -22.80 -10.90
CA ARG A 191 -11.04 -24.01 -11.10
C ARG A 191 -10.55 -24.04 -12.55
N GLN A 192 -9.24 -24.04 -12.78
CA GLN A 192 -8.68 -24.54 -14.04
C GLN A 192 -9.19 -25.98 -14.19
N ARG A 193 -10.11 -26.21 -15.14
CA ARG A 193 -10.36 -27.55 -15.65
C ARG A 193 -9.06 -27.99 -16.32
N GLY A 194 -8.24 -28.77 -15.60
CA GLY A 194 -7.23 -29.60 -16.25
C GLY A 194 -7.94 -30.61 -17.16
N PRO A 195 -7.33 -31.02 -18.28
CA PRO A 195 -7.91 -32.06 -19.12
C PRO A 195 -8.07 -33.31 -18.26
N SER A 196 -9.32 -33.77 -18.09
CA SER A 196 -9.60 -35.11 -17.62
C SER A 196 -9.14 -36.07 -18.72
N VAL A 197 -7.96 -36.67 -18.51
CA VAL A 197 -7.57 -37.87 -19.26
C VAL A 197 -8.51 -38.98 -18.81
N GLY A 198 -9.37 -39.42 -19.73
CA GLY A 198 -10.08 -40.68 -19.64
C GLY A 198 -9.24 -41.83 -20.17
#